data_AF-A0A940B4G6-F1
#
_entry.id   AF-A0A940B4G6-F1
#
_cell.length_a   1.000
_cell.length_b   1.000
_cell.length_c   1.000
_cell.angle_alpha   90.00
_cell.angle_beta   90.00
_cell.angle_gamma   90.00
#
_symmetry.space_group_name_H-M   'P 1'
#
loop_
_entity.id
_entity.type
_entity.pdbx_description
1 polymer ?
#
loop_
_entity_poly.entity_id
_entity_poly.type
_entity_poly.pdbx_seq_one_letter_code
_entity_poly.pdbx_strand_id
1 'polypeptide(L)'
;MFRSQRVRSAFVAGVLVVSILAGTGCQKSTDSKETSKSRSESSEQVDTSLESGSSKKQESSSDKPESTDPTSNESSDDEEFKQEALKLAQELGVKEDELHGQYELFIKYIDCIDQNTEIGTLKDYVLHLFPVVADHLKPEDESYFFQNLSELRAEIGETQTPSAAEFYPGSNLVLINGNGENGESGASYSIMYHELMHFIDFSIGGDYRSNVYYTGTRFAHGEELTDKEWENCISVETDFITEGGADYYAGKYYRKTTEGYNTPASFLSGIEWIYGEETADRLFFSSDSTMEFILLLEDAGISDQKIVDILRTFNFETYGSNQLPEIPVRMEDVLVDLYESKKGSGWKEDKVFMQILNEIHAWTIEDYPFAHEELKTLLLDYPAMEKMSQSVLSQIDQRTSQELIRFFKLILLDGKPYLAADLFTSYEFDRNEAISLIVEYDFDQEKVISYEYYVPDYPKWII
;
A
#
# COMPACT_ATOMS: atom_id res chain seq x y z
N MET A 1 36.90 44.58 50.55
CA MET A 1 36.28 43.34 51.07
C MET A 1 36.02 42.44 49.88
N PHE A 2 36.86 41.43 49.64
CA PHE A 2 36.58 39.99 49.90
C PHE A 2 35.31 39.49 49.17
N ARG A 3 35.28 38.42 48.38
CA ARG A 3 36.27 37.45 47.83
C ARG A 3 35.50 36.53 46.85
N SER A 4 36.20 36.01 45.81
CA SER A 4 36.14 34.69 45.13
C SER A 4 34.83 33.85 45.09
N GLN A 5 34.54 33.05 44.06
CA GLN A 5 35.44 32.12 43.36
C GLN A 5 34.77 31.53 42.09
N ARG A 6 35.58 31.27 41.06
CA ARG A 6 35.28 30.50 39.84
C ARG A 6 35.48 29.00 40.08
N VAL A 7 34.73 28.14 39.37
CA VAL A 7 35.13 26.84 38.75
C VAL A 7 34.08 26.57 37.63
N ARG A 8 34.30 26.69 36.31
CA ARG A 8 35.02 25.86 35.30
C ARG A 8 34.62 24.38 35.23
N SER A 9 33.92 23.98 34.16
CA SER A 9 34.07 22.73 33.40
C SER A 9 33.23 22.87 32.12
N ALA A 10 33.85 23.19 30.97
CA ALA A 10 34.26 22.26 29.91
C ALA A 10 33.09 21.90 28.96
N PHE A 11 32.90 22.79 27.98
CA PHE A 11 32.23 22.50 26.71
C PHE A 11 33.11 21.52 25.91
N VAL A 12 32.56 20.37 25.53
CA VAL A 12 33.06 19.61 24.38
C VAL A 12 32.03 19.79 23.28
N ALA A 13 32.48 20.42 22.19
CA ALA A 13 31.73 20.63 20.98
C ALA A 13 31.53 19.31 20.25
N GLY A 14 30.27 18.88 20.10
CA GLY A 14 29.85 17.89 19.12
C GLY A 14 29.18 18.64 17.97
N VAL A 15 29.83 18.58 16.81
CA VAL A 15 29.42 19.24 15.57
C VAL A 15 28.12 18.62 15.07
N LEU A 16 27.06 19.42 15.01
CA LEU A 16 25.86 19.14 14.22
C LEU A 16 26.21 19.42 12.75
N VAL A 17 26.41 18.37 11.95
CA VAL A 17 26.46 18.53 10.48
C VAL A 17 25.03 18.45 9.98
N VAL A 18 24.46 19.62 9.77
CA VAL A 18 23.32 19.87 8.89
C VAL A 18 23.80 19.70 7.46
N SER A 19 23.15 18.85 6.66
CA SER A 19 23.32 18.86 5.21
C SER A 19 21.97 19.13 4.55
N ILE A 20 21.86 20.32 4.00
CA ILE A 20 20.75 20.83 3.18
C ILE A 20 21.12 20.63 1.70
N LEU A 21 20.17 20.06 0.96
CA LEU A 21 19.79 20.18 -0.46
C LEU A 21 20.78 20.70 -1.55
N ALA A 22 20.80 19.90 -2.62
CA ALA A 22 20.66 20.23 -4.05
C ALA A 22 21.69 21.09 -4.80
N GLY A 23 22.05 20.65 -6.00
CA GLY A 23 22.63 21.51 -7.04
C GLY A 23 23.46 20.84 -8.13
N THR A 24 22.78 20.40 -9.20
CA THR A 24 23.16 20.42 -10.63
C THR A 24 24.62 20.73 -11.05
N GLY A 25 25.17 19.93 -11.98
CA GLY A 25 26.21 20.41 -12.90
C GLY A 25 27.06 19.37 -13.64
N CYS A 26 26.68 19.07 -14.89
CA CYS A 26 27.47 18.60 -16.04
C CYS A 26 28.97 18.20 -15.87
N GLN A 27 29.37 17.05 -16.43
CA GLN A 27 30.22 16.99 -17.65
C GLN A 27 30.56 15.56 -18.14
N LYS A 28 30.57 15.44 -19.46
CA LYS A 28 31.05 14.35 -20.33
C LYS A 28 32.51 13.93 -20.03
N SER A 29 32.85 12.65 -20.18
CA SER A 29 33.68 12.13 -21.30
C SER A 29 34.21 10.69 -21.10
N THR A 30 34.09 9.91 -22.19
CA THR A 30 35.05 8.94 -22.79
C THR A 30 35.39 7.59 -22.13
N ASP A 31 34.99 6.54 -22.87
CA ASP A 31 35.78 5.42 -23.43
C ASP A 31 36.66 4.52 -22.53
N SER A 32 36.31 3.23 -22.48
CA SER A 32 37.07 2.06 -23.04
C SER A 32 36.57 0.75 -22.39
N LYS A 33 36.00 -0.21 -23.14
CA LYS A 33 36.65 -1.36 -23.83
C LYS A 33 37.60 -2.20 -22.94
N GLU A 34 37.17 -3.40 -22.52
CA GLU A 34 37.63 -4.71 -23.05
C GLU A 34 37.19 -5.93 -22.19
N THR A 35 36.40 -6.80 -22.83
CA THR A 35 36.44 -8.27 -22.88
C THR A 35 37.40 -9.10 -21.99
N SER A 36 36.88 -10.16 -21.35
CA SER A 36 37.12 -11.61 -21.61
C SER A 36 36.72 -12.45 -20.36
N LYS A 37 35.83 -13.45 -20.39
CA LYS A 37 35.74 -14.78 -21.08
C LYS A 37 36.58 -15.91 -20.41
N SER A 38 35.94 -16.79 -19.64
CA SER A 38 36.12 -18.27 -19.60
C SER A 38 35.18 -18.87 -18.53
N ARG A 39 34.23 -19.80 -18.81
CA ARG A 39 34.36 -21.28 -18.96
C ARG A 39 35.07 -21.92 -17.76
N SER A 40 34.62 -22.99 -17.10
CA SER A 40 33.69 -24.09 -17.45
C SER A 40 33.62 -25.09 -16.27
N GLU A 41 32.50 -25.83 -16.17
CA GLU A 41 32.40 -27.26 -15.76
C GLU A 41 32.80 -27.61 -14.28
N SER A 42 32.19 -28.53 -13.53
CA SER A 42 31.28 -29.66 -13.80
C SER A 42 30.75 -30.24 -12.47
N SER A 43 29.52 -30.76 -12.50
CA SER A 43 28.98 -32.00 -11.85
C SER A 43 29.49 -32.49 -10.49
N GLU A 44 28.56 -32.83 -9.58
CA GLU A 44 28.32 -34.23 -9.17
C GLU A 44 26.97 -34.41 -8.43
N GLN A 45 26.25 -35.45 -8.85
CA GLN A 45 25.04 -36.00 -8.22
C GLN A 45 25.41 -36.85 -7.02
N VAL A 46 24.57 -36.88 -5.97
CA VAL A 46 24.38 -38.08 -5.13
C VAL A 46 22.90 -38.20 -4.75
N ASP A 47 22.29 -39.28 -5.24
CA ASP A 47 21.05 -39.89 -4.77
C ASP A 47 21.15 -40.30 -3.28
N THR A 48 20.04 -40.22 -2.54
CA THR A 48 19.49 -41.40 -1.86
C THR A 48 18.06 -41.17 -1.39
N SER A 49 17.28 -42.22 -1.57
CA SER A 49 15.85 -42.36 -1.34
C SER A 49 15.59 -43.23 -0.09
N LEU A 50 14.29 -43.33 0.25
CA LEU A 50 13.63 -44.25 1.22
C LEU A 50 13.65 -43.73 2.67
N GLU A 51 12.58 -43.78 3.45
CA GLU A 51 11.62 -44.87 3.55
C GLU A 51 10.32 -44.44 4.26
N SER A 52 9.23 -45.08 3.86
CA SER A 52 7.87 -45.06 4.37
C SER A 52 7.70 -45.61 5.79
N GLY A 53 6.70 -45.12 6.55
CA GLY A 53 6.26 -45.72 7.81
C GLY A 53 4.83 -45.36 8.20
N SER A 54 3.86 -46.13 7.70
CA SER A 54 2.46 -46.16 8.11
C SER A 54 2.28 -46.88 9.46
N SER A 55 1.34 -46.45 10.31
CA SER A 55 0.31 -47.33 10.92
C SER A 55 -0.65 -46.67 11.93
N LYS A 56 -1.94 -46.81 11.60
CA LYS A 56 -3.09 -47.29 12.42
C LYS A 56 -3.61 -46.53 13.66
N LYS A 57 -4.80 -45.97 13.44
CA LYS A 57 -6.10 -46.26 14.10
C LYS A 57 -6.10 -47.21 15.32
N GLN A 58 -6.74 -46.76 16.39
CA GLN A 58 -7.50 -47.61 17.31
C GLN A 58 -8.83 -46.94 17.70
N GLU A 59 -9.92 -47.66 17.50
CA GLU A 59 -11.30 -47.34 17.86
C GLU A 59 -11.68 -47.89 19.24
N SER A 60 -12.75 -47.29 19.77
CA SER A 60 -13.72 -47.77 20.77
C SER A 60 -13.43 -47.48 22.24
N SER A 61 -14.31 -46.72 22.89
CA SER A 61 -15.54 -47.28 23.45
C SER A 61 -16.49 -46.18 23.93
N SER A 62 -17.77 -46.47 23.80
CA SER A 62 -18.93 -45.70 24.23
C SER A 62 -19.15 -45.82 25.74
N ASP A 63 -19.45 -44.71 26.41
CA ASP A 63 -20.40 -44.68 27.52
C ASP A 63 -20.97 -43.25 27.66
N LYS A 64 -22.31 -43.17 27.69
CA LYS A 64 -23.13 -41.99 28.01
C LYS A 64 -23.85 -42.34 29.32
N PRO A 65 -23.75 -41.50 30.36
CA PRO A 65 -24.78 -40.49 30.64
C PRO A 65 -24.09 -39.16 31.01
N GLU A 66 -24.67 -37.97 30.99
CA GLU A 66 -25.95 -37.54 31.53
C GLU A 66 -26.11 -36.09 31.05
N SER A 67 -27.32 -35.70 30.67
CA SER A 67 -27.62 -34.36 30.19
C SER A 67 -27.67 -33.37 31.34
N THR A 68 -26.82 -32.36 31.30
CA THR A 68 -27.06 -31.06 31.91
C THR A 68 -26.69 -30.00 30.88
N ASP A 69 -27.71 -29.31 30.37
CA ASP A 69 -27.57 -28.05 29.65
C ASP A 69 -26.66 -27.08 30.42
N PRO A 70 -25.73 -26.40 29.74
CA PRO A 70 -25.41 -25.03 30.02
C PRO A 70 -26.02 -24.18 28.92
N THR A 71 -27.22 -23.65 29.17
CA THR A 71 -27.68 -22.43 28.48
C THR A 71 -26.67 -21.32 28.75
N SER A 72 -25.97 -20.94 27.68
CA SER A 72 -25.73 -19.55 27.26
C SER A 72 -25.47 -18.53 28.37
N ASN A 73 -24.20 -18.23 28.60
CA ASN A 73 -23.75 -17.00 29.26
C ASN A 73 -22.81 -16.19 28.34
N GLU A 74 -22.79 -16.49 27.04
CA GLU A 74 -21.97 -15.81 26.01
C GLU A 74 -22.79 -14.77 25.21
N SER A 75 -23.83 -14.13 25.77
CA SER A 75 -24.74 -13.31 24.93
C SER A 75 -25.41 -12.09 25.55
N SER A 76 -24.99 -11.60 26.71
CA SER A 76 -25.52 -10.33 27.25
C SER A 76 -24.66 -9.13 26.86
N ASP A 77 -23.35 -9.28 26.95
CA ASP A 77 -22.41 -8.17 26.85
C ASP A 77 -22.17 -7.82 25.36
N ASP A 78 -22.06 -8.82 24.49
CA ASP A 78 -21.95 -8.63 23.04
C ASP A 78 -23.17 -7.92 22.44
N GLU A 79 -24.37 -8.23 22.96
CA GLU A 79 -25.60 -7.54 22.54
C GLU A 79 -25.66 -6.10 23.08
N GLU A 80 -25.14 -5.85 24.28
CA GLU A 80 -25.04 -4.49 24.82
C GLU A 80 -24.10 -3.62 23.99
N PHE A 81 -22.88 -4.11 23.70
CA PHE A 81 -21.92 -3.43 22.82
C PHE A 81 -22.48 -3.22 21.42
N LYS A 82 -23.17 -4.22 20.85
CA LYS A 82 -23.82 -4.07 19.55
C LYS A 82 -24.87 -2.94 19.57
N GLN A 83 -25.76 -2.92 20.55
CA GLN A 83 -26.79 -1.87 20.61
C GLN A 83 -26.19 -0.47 20.81
N GLU A 84 -25.15 -0.35 21.63
CA GLU A 84 -24.42 0.91 21.85
C GLU A 84 -23.71 1.38 20.58
N ALA A 85 -22.95 0.50 19.92
CA ALA A 85 -22.25 0.81 18.68
C ALA A 85 -23.21 1.22 17.56
N LEU A 86 -24.34 0.52 17.41
CA LEU A 86 -25.36 0.89 16.41
C LEU A 86 -25.99 2.25 16.69
N LYS A 87 -26.19 2.59 17.96
CA LYS A 87 -26.69 3.92 18.36
C LYS A 87 -25.67 5.00 18.03
N LEU A 88 -24.39 4.80 18.36
CA LEU A 88 -23.31 5.73 18.03
C LEU A 88 -23.15 5.89 16.51
N ALA A 89 -23.14 4.79 15.76
CA ALA A 89 -23.05 4.80 14.31
C ALA A 89 -24.20 5.62 13.68
N GLN A 90 -25.43 5.43 14.17
CA GLN A 90 -26.57 6.23 13.72
C GLN A 90 -26.42 7.73 14.05
N GLU A 91 -25.88 8.08 15.22
CA GLU A 91 -25.63 9.47 15.62
C GLU A 91 -24.54 10.14 14.76
N LEU A 92 -23.55 9.36 14.31
CA LEU A 92 -22.41 9.81 13.51
C LEU A 92 -22.62 9.67 11.99
N GLY A 93 -23.73 9.04 11.56
CA GLY A 93 -24.01 8.81 10.14
C GLY A 93 -23.25 7.64 9.51
N VAL A 94 -22.66 6.76 10.32
CA VAL A 94 -21.97 5.53 9.89
C VAL A 94 -23.00 4.41 9.71
N LYS A 95 -22.87 3.63 8.64
CA LYS A 95 -23.75 2.49 8.35
C LYS A 95 -23.31 1.25 9.13
N GLU A 96 -24.24 0.34 9.44
CA GLU A 96 -23.92 -0.89 10.19
C GLU A 96 -22.91 -1.79 9.46
N ASP A 97 -23.00 -1.86 8.13
CA ASP A 97 -22.08 -2.66 7.32
C ASP A 97 -20.64 -2.12 7.37
N GLU A 98 -20.43 -0.82 7.59
CA GLU A 98 -19.12 -0.19 7.81
C GLU A 98 -18.50 -0.51 9.18
N LEU A 99 -19.26 -1.16 10.08
CA LEU A 99 -18.73 -1.60 11.38
C LEU A 99 -18.05 -2.97 11.31
N HIS A 100 -18.29 -3.74 10.25
CA HIS A 100 -17.69 -5.06 10.01
C HIS A 100 -17.85 -6.05 11.18
N GLY A 101 -18.90 -5.85 11.99
CA GLY A 101 -19.16 -6.65 13.20
C GLY A 101 -18.27 -6.32 14.41
N GLN A 102 -17.37 -5.34 14.31
CA GLN A 102 -16.40 -4.95 15.35
C GLN A 102 -16.96 -3.90 16.32
N TYR A 103 -18.07 -4.22 17.00
CA TYR A 103 -18.83 -3.24 17.79
C TYR A 103 -18.07 -2.68 19.01
N GLU A 104 -17.39 -3.52 19.79
CA GLU A 104 -16.61 -3.05 20.95
C GLU A 104 -15.43 -2.17 20.50
N LEU A 105 -14.75 -2.58 19.43
CA LEU A 105 -13.65 -1.82 18.86
C LEU A 105 -14.12 -0.46 18.34
N PHE A 106 -15.29 -0.40 17.72
CA PHE A 106 -15.91 0.85 17.27
C PHE A 106 -16.14 1.81 18.42
N ILE A 107 -16.71 1.35 19.54
CA ILE A 107 -16.96 2.20 20.72
C ILE A 107 -15.64 2.79 21.24
N LYS A 108 -14.60 1.95 21.40
CA LYS A 108 -13.26 2.41 21.81
C LYS A 108 -12.67 3.42 20.83
N TYR A 109 -12.86 3.21 19.52
CA TYR A 109 -12.41 4.08 18.45
C TYR A 109 -13.02 5.48 18.53
N ILE A 110 -14.35 5.55 18.66
CA ILE A 110 -15.07 6.80 18.82
C ILE A 110 -14.63 7.53 20.10
N ASP A 111 -14.57 6.82 21.23
CA ASP A 111 -14.17 7.40 22.52
C ASP A 111 -12.78 8.02 22.46
N CYS A 112 -11.84 7.39 21.74
CA CYS A 112 -10.49 7.90 21.56
C CYS A 112 -10.47 9.17 20.69
N ILE A 113 -11.18 9.16 19.56
CA ILE A 113 -11.27 10.33 18.65
C ILE A 113 -11.94 11.52 19.34
N ASP A 114 -12.98 11.29 20.12
CA ASP A 114 -13.69 12.36 20.83
C ASP A 114 -12.80 13.05 21.87
N GLN A 115 -11.96 12.27 22.56
CA GLN A 115 -11.02 12.78 23.56
C GLN A 115 -9.81 13.48 22.94
N ASN A 116 -9.43 13.12 21.71
CA ASN A 116 -8.33 13.78 21.00
C ASN A 116 -8.78 15.14 20.43
N THR A 117 -8.29 16.24 21.02
CA THR A 117 -8.60 17.61 20.57
C THR A 117 -7.71 18.12 19.44
N GLU A 118 -6.58 17.46 19.19
CA GLU A 118 -5.55 17.92 18.24
C GLU A 118 -5.83 17.52 16.78
N ILE A 119 -6.74 16.58 16.53
CA ILE A 119 -7.24 16.25 15.18
C ILE A 119 -8.10 17.41 14.62
N GLY A 120 -8.68 18.23 15.50
CA GLY A 120 -9.41 19.44 15.11
C GLY A 120 -10.58 19.18 14.16
N THR A 121 -10.60 19.89 13.03
CA THR A 121 -11.67 19.79 12.02
C THR A 121 -11.59 18.57 11.12
N LEU A 122 -10.56 17.73 11.29
CA LEU A 122 -10.32 16.55 10.45
C LEU A 122 -10.84 15.25 11.08
N LYS A 123 -11.53 15.34 12.23
CA LYS A 123 -12.06 14.19 12.98
C LYS A 123 -12.93 13.28 12.12
N ASP A 124 -13.79 13.85 11.31
CA ASP A 124 -14.70 13.09 10.46
C ASP A 124 -13.95 12.21 9.43
N TYR A 125 -12.77 12.65 8.94
CA TYR A 125 -11.96 11.80 8.07
C TYR A 125 -11.37 10.62 8.83
N VAL A 126 -10.92 10.87 10.06
CA VAL A 126 -10.41 9.81 10.94
C VAL A 126 -11.53 8.83 11.29
N LEU A 127 -12.74 9.32 11.56
CA LEU A 127 -13.92 8.45 11.78
C LEU A 127 -14.16 7.49 10.62
N HIS A 128 -13.97 7.95 9.37
CA HIS A 128 -14.16 7.12 8.17
C HIS A 128 -13.10 6.04 7.98
N LEU A 129 -12.00 6.06 8.72
CA LEU A 129 -10.98 5.00 8.65
C LEU A 129 -11.39 3.72 9.37
N PHE A 130 -12.50 3.74 10.12
CA PHE A 130 -12.89 2.60 10.95
C PHE A 130 -12.99 1.26 10.20
N PRO A 131 -13.54 1.16 8.98
CA PRO A 131 -13.56 -0.10 8.25
C PRO A 131 -12.17 -0.73 8.08
N VAL A 132 -11.15 0.09 7.80
CA VAL A 132 -9.77 -0.37 7.66
C VAL A 132 -9.22 -0.88 9.00
N VAL A 133 -9.52 -0.16 10.08
CA VAL A 133 -9.16 -0.58 11.45
C VAL A 133 -9.86 -1.88 11.82
N ALA A 134 -11.15 -2.02 11.49
CA ALA A 134 -11.95 -3.19 11.80
C ALA A 134 -11.45 -4.46 11.10
N ASP A 135 -10.94 -4.32 9.88
CA ASP A 135 -10.45 -5.43 9.07
C ASP A 135 -9.00 -5.81 9.39
N HIS A 136 -8.14 -4.85 9.74
CA HIS A 136 -6.70 -5.08 9.81
C HIS A 136 -6.07 -4.92 11.21
N LEU A 137 -6.73 -4.27 12.17
CA LEU A 137 -6.17 -4.12 13.52
C LEU A 137 -6.21 -5.47 14.27
N LYS A 138 -5.03 -5.97 14.61
CA LYS A 138 -4.89 -7.20 15.41
C LYS A 138 -4.93 -6.88 16.90
N PRO A 139 -5.43 -7.80 17.75
CA PRO A 139 -5.50 -7.59 19.20
C PRO A 139 -4.15 -7.24 19.85
N GLU A 140 -3.05 -7.79 19.33
CA GLU A 140 -1.69 -7.50 19.80
C GLU A 140 -1.25 -6.04 19.57
N ASP A 141 -1.78 -5.38 18.54
CA ASP A 141 -1.43 -4.02 18.14
C ASP A 141 -2.39 -2.96 18.71
N GLU A 142 -3.55 -3.39 19.25
CA GLU A 142 -4.62 -2.51 19.74
C GLU A 142 -4.12 -1.41 20.69
N SER A 143 -3.23 -1.76 21.63
CA SER A 143 -2.70 -0.78 22.60
C SER A 143 -1.82 0.28 21.95
N TYR A 144 -1.00 -0.11 20.97
CA TYR A 144 -0.12 0.81 20.25
C TYR A 144 -0.94 1.70 19.32
N PHE A 145 -1.89 1.12 18.59
CA PHE A 145 -2.82 1.84 17.74
C PHE A 145 -3.58 2.94 18.51
N PHE A 146 -4.20 2.61 19.64
CA PHE A 146 -4.95 3.59 20.42
C PHE A 146 -4.06 4.65 21.07
N GLN A 147 -2.81 4.34 21.40
CA GLN A 147 -1.85 5.35 21.81
C GLN A 147 -1.62 6.35 20.67
N ASN A 148 -1.29 5.87 19.47
CA ASN A 148 -1.08 6.73 18.30
C ASN A 148 -2.34 7.52 17.94
N LEU A 149 -3.52 6.91 17.96
CA LEU A 149 -4.77 7.63 17.70
C LEU A 149 -5.05 8.74 18.71
N SER A 150 -4.72 8.52 19.99
CA SER A 150 -4.88 9.54 21.04
C SER A 150 -3.92 10.72 20.92
N GLU A 151 -2.78 10.50 20.24
CA GLU A 151 -1.72 11.49 20.03
C GLU A 151 -1.72 12.07 18.61
N LEU A 152 -2.59 11.60 17.71
CA LEU A 152 -2.66 12.03 16.32
C LEU A 152 -2.98 13.52 16.24
N ARG A 153 -2.17 14.24 15.46
CA ARG A 153 -2.36 15.66 15.17
C ARG A 153 -2.65 15.83 13.69
N ALA A 154 -3.52 16.77 13.36
CA ALA A 154 -3.84 17.06 11.98
C ALA A 154 -3.92 18.57 11.77
N GLU A 155 -3.11 19.10 10.85
CA GLU A 155 -2.94 20.54 10.65
C GLU A 155 -3.13 20.93 9.17
N ILE A 156 -3.76 22.09 8.96
CA ILE A 156 -3.79 22.76 7.65
C ILE A 156 -2.75 23.88 7.71
N GLY A 157 -1.71 23.79 6.88
CA GLY A 157 -0.58 24.71 6.92
C GLY A 157 0.31 24.61 5.68
N GLU A 158 1.42 25.33 5.63
CA GLU A 158 2.38 25.16 4.54
C GLU A 158 3.24 23.90 4.79
N THR A 159 3.29 22.99 3.82
CA THR A 159 4.24 21.87 3.82
C THR A 159 5.65 22.39 3.53
N GLN A 160 6.67 21.73 4.09
CA GLN A 160 8.08 22.11 3.84
C GLN A 160 8.55 21.77 2.42
N THR A 161 7.82 20.88 1.75
CA THR A 161 8.00 20.44 0.37
C THR A 161 6.86 20.99 -0.50
N PRO A 162 6.98 21.03 -1.84
CA PRO A 162 5.84 21.33 -2.72
C PRO A 162 4.73 20.27 -2.69
N SER A 163 4.79 19.29 -1.77
CA SER A 163 3.74 18.29 -1.60
C SER A 163 2.41 18.95 -1.21
N ALA A 164 1.32 18.29 -1.58
CA ALA A 164 -0.03 18.71 -1.24
C ALA A 164 -0.42 18.27 0.19
N ALA A 165 0.20 17.22 0.72
CA ALA A 165 0.11 16.79 2.11
C ALA A 165 1.31 15.89 2.48
N GLU A 166 1.48 15.59 3.76
CA GLU A 166 2.52 14.67 4.27
C GLU A 166 2.14 14.15 5.66
N PHE A 167 2.32 12.85 5.90
CA PHE A 167 2.34 12.25 7.22
C PHE A 167 3.76 12.21 7.80
N TYR A 168 3.92 12.68 9.04
CA TYR A 168 5.19 12.67 9.76
C TYR A 168 5.15 11.67 10.93
N PRO A 169 5.63 10.42 10.76
CA PRO A 169 5.57 9.39 11.81
C PRO A 169 6.18 9.82 13.13
N GLY A 170 7.37 10.44 13.09
CA GLY A 170 8.10 10.87 14.29
C GLY A 170 7.42 11.94 15.13
N SER A 171 6.37 12.58 14.60
CA SER A 171 5.57 13.57 15.32
C SER A 171 4.07 13.28 15.29
N ASN A 172 3.69 12.14 14.72
CA ASN A 172 2.31 11.69 14.52
C ASN A 172 1.40 12.82 14.00
N LEU A 173 1.84 13.45 12.91
CA LEU A 173 1.20 14.64 12.34
C LEU A 173 0.85 14.38 10.88
N VAL A 174 -0.43 14.55 10.53
CA VAL A 174 -0.87 14.71 9.14
C VAL A 174 -0.92 16.20 8.83
N LEU A 175 -0.12 16.66 7.88
CA LEU A 175 -0.07 18.05 7.45
C LEU A 175 -0.61 18.19 6.03
N ILE A 176 -1.53 19.13 5.81
CA ILE A 176 -2.12 19.36 4.49
C ILE A 176 -1.84 20.78 4.06
N ASN A 177 -1.36 20.93 2.82
CA ASN A 177 -0.98 22.21 2.26
C ASN A 177 -2.18 23.13 2.08
N GLY A 178 -2.24 24.18 2.90
CA GLY A 178 -3.38 25.07 3.06
C GLY A 178 -3.29 26.40 2.33
N ASN A 179 -3.45 26.41 1.00
CA ASN A 179 -3.87 27.63 0.30
C ASN A 179 -5.38 27.71 0.05
N GLY A 180 -6.17 26.73 0.49
CA GLY A 180 -7.66 26.79 0.47
C GLY A 180 -8.33 26.89 -0.91
N GLU A 181 -7.60 27.18 -1.99
CA GLU A 181 -8.13 27.33 -3.35
C GLU A 181 -8.16 26.02 -4.15
N ASN A 182 -7.65 24.90 -3.61
CA ASN A 182 -7.83 23.58 -4.23
C ASN A 182 -9.08 22.83 -3.75
N GLY A 183 -9.98 23.52 -3.03
CA GLY A 183 -11.30 23.05 -2.62
C GLY A 183 -12.35 22.99 -3.74
N GLU A 184 -11.95 22.95 -5.01
CA GLU A 184 -12.85 22.79 -6.17
C GLU A 184 -12.77 21.42 -6.86
N SER A 185 -11.90 20.48 -6.41
CA SER A 185 -11.81 19.16 -7.06
C SER A 185 -11.49 18.05 -6.06
N GLY A 186 -11.95 16.83 -6.32
CA GLY A 186 -11.78 15.64 -5.48
C GLY A 186 -10.34 15.28 -5.05
N ALA A 187 -9.32 15.99 -5.56
CA ALA A 187 -7.90 15.81 -5.30
C ALA A 187 -7.50 16.03 -3.83
N SER A 188 -8.03 17.02 -3.11
CA SER A 188 -7.67 17.23 -1.69
C SER A 188 -8.14 16.10 -0.77
N TYR A 189 -9.22 15.41 -1.12
CA TYR A 189 -9.75 14.29 -0.34
C TYR A 189 -8.98 12.99 -0.57
N SER A 190 -8.61 12.69 -1.82
CA SER A 190 -7.80 11.51 -2.13
C SER A 190 -6.43 11.60 -1.47
N ILE A 191 -5.85 12.80 -1.46
CA ILE A 191 -4.59 13.09 -0.78
C ILE A 191 -4.73 12.93 0.74
N MET A 192 -5.83 13.40 1.34
CA MET A 192 -6.10 13.15 2.77
C MET A 192 -6.14 11.66 3.10
N TYR A 193 -6.93 10.87 2.36
CA TYR A 193 -7.04 9.44 2.65
C TYR A 193 -5.73 8.70 2.41
N HIS A 194 -4.92 9.13 1.44
CA HIS A 194 -3.57 8.64 1.26
C HIS A 194 -2.71 8.86 2.53
N GLU A 195 -2.61 10.09 3.03
CA GLU A 195 -1.80 10.38 4.24
C GLU A 195 -2.36 9.70 5.50
N LEU A 196 -3.69 9.63 5.62
CA LEU A 196 -4.32 8.92 6.73
C LEU A 196 -4.07 7.41 6.64
N MET A 197 -3.87 6.86 5.44
CA MET A 197 -3.51 5.46 5.29
C MET A 197 -2.08 5.19 5.74
N HIS A 198 -1.15 6.13 5.53
CA HIS A 198 0.17 6.08 6.17
C HIS A 198 0.08 6.10 7.71
N PHE A 199 -0.87 6.86 8.27
CA PHE A 199 -1.12 6.82 9.72
C PHE A 199 -1.64 5.44 10.18
N ILE A 200 -2.58 4.84 9.44
CA ILE A 200 -3.11 3.51 9.76
C ILE A 200 -2.00 2.47 9.69
N ASP A 201 -1.24 2.43 8.59
CA ASP A 201 -0.08 1.56 8.41
C ASP A 201 0.91 1.69 9.56
N PHE A 202 1.36 2.92 9.84
CA PHE A 202 2.25 3.21 10.95
C PHE A 202 1.70 2.73 12.31
N SER A 203 0.38 2.74 12.49
CA SER A 203 -0.28 2.41 13.75
C SER A 203 -0.70 0.93 13.87
N ILE A 204 -0.66 0.17 12.78
CA ILE A 204 -0.96 -1.26 12.70
C ILE A 204 0.35 -1.96 12.28
N GLY A 205 1.23 -2.23 13.25
CA GLY A 205 2.52 -2.89 12.98
C GLY A 205 3.64 -2.52 13.95
N GLY A 206 3.51 -1.41 14.69
CA GLY A 206 4.24 -1.16 15.95
C GLY A 206 5.72 -0.80 15.86
N ASP A 207 6.44 -1.14 14.80
CA ASP A 207 7.88 -0.93 14.67
C ASP A 207 8.28 -0.68 13.21
N TYR A 208 8.37 0.59 12.78
CA TYR A 208 8.88 0.92 11.44
C TYR A 208 10.36 0.55 11.35
N ARG A 209 10.67 -0.64 10.80
CA ARG A 209 12.04 -1.03 10.53
C ARG A 209 12.51 -0.46 9.21
N SER A 210 12.81 0.84 9.24
CA SER A 210 13.54 1.50 8.15
C SER A 210 14.94 0.92 8.05
N ASN A 211 15.40 0.63 6.85
CA ASN A 211 16.71 0.14 6.45
C ASN A 211 16.92 -1.39 6.44
N VAL A 212 16.71 -1.96 5.25
CA VAL A 212 17.21 -3.29 4.87
C VAL A 212 18.49 -3.15 4.03
N TYR A 213 19.45 -4.03 4.29
CA TYR A 213 20.74 -4.06 3.62
C TYR A 213 21.00 -5.43 2.97
N TYR A 214 21.60 -5.42 1.79
CA TYR A 214 22.14 -6.62 1.17
C TYR A 214 23.65 -6.72 1.41
N THR A 215 24.11 -7.83 1.98
CA THR A 215 25.52 -8.04 2.37
C THR A 215 26.39 -8.68 1.28
N GLY A 216 25.79 -9.04 0.14
CA GLY A 216 26.41 -9.88 -0.88
C GLY A 216 26.08 -11.37 -0.73
N THR A 217 25.44 -11.77 0.37
CA THR A 217 25.02 -13.17 0.62
C THR A 217 23.66 -13.33 1.28
N ARG A 218 23.10 -12.26 1.84
CA ARG A 218 21.78 -12.24 2.49
C ARG A 218 21.27 -10.80 2.62
N PHE A 219 19.96 -10.68 2.81
CA PHE A 219 19.32 -9.46 3.31
C PHE A 219 19.32 -9.45 4.85
N ALA A 220 19.41 -8.25 5.44
CA ALA A 220 19.52 -8.07 6.89
C ALA A 220 19.20 -6.64 7.31
N HIS A 221 18.80 -6.47 8.56
CA HIS A 221 18.75 -5.15 9.19
C HIS A 221 20.12 -4.72 9.71
N GLY A 222 20.30 -3.41 9.91
CA GLY A 222 21.57 -2.82 10.35
C GLY A 222 22.10 -3.40 11.66
N GLU A 223 21.21 -3.67 12.62
CA GLU A 223 21.54 -4.27 13.92
C GLU A 223 21.98 -5.74 13.83
N GLU A 224 21.68 -6.41 12.71
CA GLU A 224 22.06 -7.81 12.44
C GLU A 224 23.39 -7.91 11.67
N LEU A 225 23.95 -6.78 11.23
CA LEU A 225 25.19 -6.73 10.47
C LEU A 225 26.41 -6.79 11.37
N THR A 226 27.37 -7.63 10.99
CA THR A 226 28.73 -7.60 11.55
C THR A 226 29.53 -6.42 11.00
N ASP A 227 30.59 -6.00 11.70
CA ASP A 227 31.50 -4.94 11.23
C ASP A 227 32.01 -5.17 9.79
N LYS A 228 32.22 -6.43 9.42
CA LYS A 228 32.69 -6.80 8.07
C LYS A 228 31.58 -6.69 7.02
N GLU A 229 30.35 -7.04 7.36
CA GLU A 229 29.21 -6.88 6.47
C GLU A 229 28.92 -5.39 6.23
N TRP A 230 29.02 -4.56 7.28
CA TRP A 230 28.89 -3.10 7.18
C TRP A 230 29.83 -2.45 6.17
N GLU A 231 31.05 -2.97 5.99
CA GLU A 231 32.02 -2.43 5.03
C GLU A 231 31.60 -2.61 3.57
N ASN A 232 30.74 -3.59 3.27
CA ASN A 232 30.45 -4.02 1.90
C ASN A 232 28.95 -4.09 1.58
N CYS A 233 28.08 -3.86 2.55
CA CYS A 233 26.64 -3.92 2.34
C CYS A 233 26.15 -2.73 1.50
N ILE A 234 25.02 -2.94 0.83
CA ILE A 234 24.28 -1.89 0.13
C ILE A 234 22.92 -1.72 0.77
N SER A 235 22.50 -0.47 0.99
CA SER A 235 21.10 -0.20 1.35
C SER A 235 20.21 -0.51 0.15
N VAL A 236 19.09 -1.18 0.43
CA VAL A 236 18.07 -1.59 -0.54
C VAL A 236 16.66 -1.25 -0.05
N GLU A 237 16.55 -0.30 0.88
CA GLU A 237 15.29 0.22 1.37
C GLU A 237 14.41 0.74 0.22
N THR A 238 13.11 0.47 0.34
CA THR A 238 12.13 0.98 -0.60
C THR A 238 10.81 1.34 0.06
N ASP A 239 10.28 2.48 -0.37
CA ASP A 239 9.00 3.04 0.08
C ASP A 239 7.89 2.81 -0.96
N PHE A 240 8.13 2.00 -2.01
CA PHE A 240 7.10 1.79 -3.05
C PHE A 240 5.85 1.08 -2.50
N ILE A 241 6.01 0.22 -1.49
CA ILE A 241 4.90 -0.53 -0.88
C ILE A 241 4.08 0.39 0.00
N THR A 242 4.72 1.24 0.80
CA THR A 242 4.03 2.16 1.71
C THR A 242 3.26 3.19 0.89
N GLU A 243 3.88 3.83 -0.11
CA GLU A 243 3.20 4.79 -0.98
C GLU A 243 2.13 4.15 -1.88
N GLY A 244 2.46 3.03 -2.50
CA GLY A 244 1.51 2.28 -3.33
C GLY A 244 0.35 1.70 -2.53
N GLY A 245 0.62 1.28 -1.30
CA GLY A 245 -0.36 0.70 -0.38
C GLY A 245 -1.35 1.73 0.13
N ALA A 246 -0.87 2.93 0.47
CA ALA A 246 -1.75 4.04 0.83
C ALA A 246 -2.79 4.33 -0.27
N ASP A 247 -2.34 4.36 -1.52
CA ASP A 247 -3.19 4.53 -2.71
C ASP A 247 -4.11 3.33 -2.97
N TYR A 248 -3.57 2.11 -2.84
CA TYR A 248 -4.29 0.85 -3.04
C TYR A 248 -5.47 0.71 -2.06
N TYR A 249 -5.21 0.85 -0.76
CA TYR A 249 -6.24 0.71 0.28
C TYR A 249 -7.22 1.88 0.29
N ALA A 250 -6.76 3.11 0.01
CA ALA A 250 -7.68 4.22 -0.20
C ALA A 250 -8.64 3.95 -1.38
N GLY A 251 -8.14 3.34 -2.46
CA GLY A 251 -8.97 2.93 -3.59
C GLY A 251 -9.94 1.81 -3.26
N LYS A 252 -9.51 0.82 -2.46
CA LYS A 252 -10.34 -0.33 -2.05
C LYS A 252 -11.48 0.08 -1.11
N TYR A 253 -11.18 0.80 -0.04
CA TYR A 253 -12.18 1.17 0.98
C TYR A 253 -13.04 2.37 0.58
N TYR A 254 -12.47 3.35 -0.12
CA TYR A 254 -13.19 4.58 -0.47
C TYR A 254 -13.53 4.70 -1.95
N ARG A 255 -13.29 3.62 -2.73
CA ARG A 255 -13.67 3.49 -4.15
C ARG A 255 -13.13 4.63 -5.01
N LYS A 256 -11.90 5.05 -4.71
CA LYS A 256 -11.23 6.20 -5.30
C LYS A 256 -10.06 5.82 -6.19
N THR A 257 -9.69 6.73 -7.08
CA THR A 257 -8.45 6.61 -7.84
C THR A 257 -7.49 7.74 -7.46
N THR A 258 -6.51 7.45 -6.62
CA THR A 258 -5.40 8.36 -6.34
C THR A 258 -4.48 8.45 -7.55
N GLU A 259 -4.02 9.63 -7.95
CA GLU A 259 -3.18 9.78 -9.15
C GLU A 259 -1.67 9.73 -8.86
N GLY A 260 -1.25 9.76 -7.60
CA GLY A 260 0.14 9.91 -7.18
C GLY A 260 1.00 8.67 -7.41
N TYR A 261 0.52 7.50 -6.99
CA TYR A 261 1.30 6.25 -6.99
C TYR A 261 0.56 5.12 -7.73
N ASN A 262 0.06 5.43 -8.93
CA ASN A 262 -0.68 4.49 -9.78
C ASN A 262 0.06 3.18 -10.04
N THR A 263 1.35 3.27 -10.39
CA THR A 263 2.14 2.10 -10.77
C THR A 263 2.37 1.18 -9.56
N PRO A 264 2.86 1.68 -8.40
CA PRO A 264 2.92 0.88 -7.17
C PRO A 264 1.56 0.32 -6.70
N ALA A 265 0.48 1.12 -6.74
CA ALA A 265 -0.85 0.65 -6.34
C ALA A 265 -1.37 -0.48 -7.25
N SER A 266 -1.17 -0.35 -8.57
CA SER A 266 -1.52 -1.40 -9.54
C SER A 266 -0.67 -2.66 -9.34
N PHE A 267 0.59 -2.50 -8.92
CA PHE A 267 1.44 -3.63 -8.55
C PHE A 267 0.85 -4.42 -7.37
N LEU A 268 0.34 -3.74 -6.34
CA LEU A 268 -0.34 -4.38 -5.21
C LEU A 268 -1.66 -5.05 -5.61
N SER A 269 -2.45 -4.46 -6.54
CA SER A 269 -3.58 -5.17 -7.16
C SER A 269 -3.12 -6.46 -7.84
N GLY A 270 -1.94 -6.46 -8.48
CA GLY A 270 -1.30 -7.65 -9.03
C GLY A 270 -0.95 -8.68 -7.97
N ILE A 271 -0.40 -8.25 -6.84
CA ILE A 271 -0.09 -9.14 -5.70
C ILE A 271 -1.37 -9.77 -5.15
N GLU A 272 -2.42 -8.99 -4.85
CA GLU A 272 -3.70 -9.54 -4.38
C GLU A 272 -4.29 -10.51 -5.42
N TRP A 273 -4.25 -10.17 -6.71
CA TRP A 273 -4.75 -11.05 -7.75
C TRP A 273 -3.99 -12.39 -7.80
N ILE A 274 -2.67 -12.37 -7.66
CA ILE A 274 -1.83 -13.58 -7.75
C ILE A 274 -1.89 -14.42 -6.47
N TYR A 275 -1.76 -13.80 -5.30
CA TYR A 275 -1.54 -14.47 -4.02
C TYR A 275 -2.71 -14.37 -3.04
N GLY A 276 -3.67 -13.47 -3.28
CA GLY A 276 -4.79 -13.17 -2.39
C GLY A 276 -4.53 -11.97 -1.47
N GLU A 277 -5.63 -11.45 -0.91
CA GLU A 277 -5.66 -10.26 -0.05
C GLU A 277 -4.71 -10.35 1.14
N GLU A 278 -4.65 -11.51 1.82
CA GLU A 278 -3.75 -11.74 2.96
C GLU A 278 -2.28 -11.44 2.63
N THR A 279 -1.84 -11.66 1.38
CA THR A 279 -0.47 -11.37 0.98
C THR A 279 -0.28 -9.87 0.73
N ALA A 280 -1.26 -9.17 0.16
CA ALA A 280 -1.20 -7.72 0.03
C ALA A 280 -1.21 -7.04 1.41
N ASP A 281 -2.06 -7.50 2.32
CA ASP A 281 -2.12 -7.04 3.72
C ASP A 281 -0.78 -7.22 4.43
N ARG A 282 -0.15 -8.39 4.26
CA ARG A 282 1.17 -8.66 4.86
C ARG A 282 2.26 -7.78 4.29
N LEU A 283 2.18 -7.36 3.03
CA LEU A 283 3.16 -6.42 2.49
C LEU A 283 2.96 -5.01 3.06
N PHE A 284 1.72 -4.52 3.09
CA PHE A 284 1.44 -3.15 3.51
C PHE A 284 1.52 -2.99 5.03
N PHE A 285 0.64 -3.65 5.80
CA PHE A 285 0.52 -3.52 7.27
C PHE A 285 1.60 -4.29 8.05
N SER A 286 2.79 -4.46 7.47
CA SER A 286 3.92 -5.07 8.16
C SER A 286 4.81 -3.99 8.76
N SER A 287 5.35 -4.29 9.95
CA SER A 287 6.47 -3.54 10.54
C SER A 287 7.68 -3.41 9.59
N ASP A 288 7.78 -4.30 8.60
CA ASP A 288 8.88 -4.36 7.65
C ASP A 288 8.42 -4.82 6.27
N SER A 289 7.74 -3.91 5.56
CA SER A 289 7.23 -4.14 4.21
C SER A 289 8.33 -4.52 3.21
N THR A 290 9.52 -3.92 3.35
CA THR A 290 10.66 -4.21 2.44
C THR A 290 11.11 -5.66 2.58
N MET A 291 11.29 -6.17 3.80
CA MET A 291 11.69 -7.58 3.99
C MET A 291 10.59 -8.55 3.58
N GLU A 292 9.32 -8.25 3.88
CA GLU A 292 8.20 -9.09 3.43
C GLU A 292 8.16 -9.21 1.89
N PHE A 293 8.49 -8.14 1.18
CA PHE A 293 8.61 -8.19 -0.28
C PHE A 293 9.85 -8.96 -0.75
N ILE A 294 10.99 -8.81 -0.09
CA ILE A 294 12.19 -9.63 -0.36
C ILE A 294 11.86 -11.11 -0.24
N LEU A 295 11.22 -11.52 0.87
CA LEU A 295 10.83 -12.91 1.11
C LEU A 295 9.88 -13.43 0.04
N LEU A 296 8.91 -12.60 -0.40
CA LEU A 296 8.02 -12.95 -1.50
C LEU A 296 8.78 -13.21 -2.82
N LEU A 297 9.78 -12.39 -3.13
CA LEU A 297 10.62 -12.56 -4.32
C LEU A 297 11.54 -13.78 -4.22
N GLU A 298 12.13 -14.03 -3.05
CA GLU A 298 12.96 -15.21 -2.77
C GLU A 298 12.14 -16.51 -2.91
N ASP A 299 10.91 -16.55 -2.38
CA ASP A 299 9.99 -17.67 -2.52
C ASP A 299 9.61 -17.96 -3.98
N ALA A 300 9.58 -16.92 -4.83
CA ALA A 300 9.40 -17.05 -6.27
C ALA A 300 10.67 -17.52 -7.01
N GLY A 301 11.80 -17.71 -6.30
CA GLY A 301 13.07 -18.14 -6.86
C GLY A 301 13.87 -17.03 -7.55
N ILE A 302 13.56 -15.77 -7.25
CA ILE A 302 14.29 -14.61 -7.79
C ILE A 302 15.61 -14.49 -7.04
N SER A 303 16.71 -14.30 -7.78
CA SER A 303 18.05 -14.22 -7.17
C SER A 303 18.26 -12.90 -6.42
N ASP A 304 19.05 -12.93 -5.35
CA ASP A 304 19.34 -11.76 -4.50
C ASP A 304 19.80 -10.54 -5.31
N GLN A 305 20.66 -10.75 -6.31
CA GLN A 305 21.12 -9.64 -7.16
C GLN A 305 19.99 -9.02 -7.98
N LYS A 306 19.06 -9.84 -8.48
CA LYS A 306 17.88 -9.33 -9.19
C LYS A 306 16.92 -8.63 -8.21
N ILE A 307 16.77 -9.13 -6.98
CA ILE A 307 16.00 -8.48 -5.92
C ILE A 307 16.57 -7.08 -5.61
N VAL A 308 17.89 -6.95 -5.46
CA VAL A 308 18.56 -5.65 -5.28
C VAL A 308 18.21 -4.68 -6.42
N ASP A 309 18.25 -5.15 -7.67
CA ASP A 309 17.95 -4.32 -8.83
C ASP A 309 16.45 -3.94 -8.89
N ILE A 310 15.55 -4.86 -8.53
CA ILE A 310 14.10 -4.61 -8.38
C ILE A 310 13.87 -3.49 -7.37
N LEU A 311 14.37 -3.63 -6.14
CA LEU A 311 14.15 -2.66 -5.06
C LEU A 311 14.66 -1.27 -5.44
N ARG A 312 15.83 -1.20 -6.08
CA ARG A 312 16.39 0.07 -6.55
C ARG A 312 15.59 0.68 -7.70
N THR A 313 15.15 -0.11 -8.66
CA THR A 313 14.31 0.40 -9.76
C THR A 313 12.97 0.89 -9.24
N PHE A 314 12.29 0.11 -8.40
CA PHE A 314 10.96 0.45 -7.90
C PHE A 314 11.00 1.71 -7.01
N ASN A 315 12.03 1.85 -6.18
CA ASN A 315 12.21 3.07 -5.40
C ASN A 315 12.51 4.30 -6.28
N PHE A 316 13.31 4.12 -7.33
CA PHE A 316 13.57 5.18 -8.31
C PHE A 316 12.30 5.60 -9.06
N GLU A 317 11.47 4.65 -9.47
CA GLU A 317 10.19 4.95 -10.13
C GLU A 317 9.21 5.67 -9.19
N THR A 318 9.27 5.40 -7.89
CA THR A 318 8.37 6.01 -6.90
C THR A 318 8.77 7.45 -6.55
N TYR A 319 10.06 7.73 -6.32
CA TYR A 319 10.52 9.05 -5.82
C TYR A 319 11.56 9.76 -6.68
N GLY A 320 12.06 9.14 -7.75
CA GLY A 320 13.23 9.64 -8.50
C GLY A 320 14.50 9.71 -7.64
N SER A 321 14.50 9.08 -6.48
CA SER A 321 15.61 8.99 -5.54
C SER A 321 16.35 7.65 -5.74
N ASN A 322 17.59 7.58 -5.26
CA ASN A 322 18.53 6.46 -5.48
C ASN A 322 19.13 6.35 -6.89
N GLN A 323 20.28 5.65 -6.94
CA GLN A 323 20.94 5.37 -8.20
C GLN A 323 20.25 4.18 -8.87
N LEU A 324 19.65 4.44 -10.04
CA LEU A 324 19.11 3.41 -10.91
C LEU A 324 20.18 2.32 -11.19
N PRO A 325 19.84 1.02 -11.12
CA PRO A 325 20.78 -0.03 -11.47
C PRO A 325 21.19 0.05 -12.95
N GLU A 326 22.30 -0.63 -13.31
CA GLU A 326 22.80 -0.63 -14.69
C GLU A 326 21.77 -1.20 -15.68
N ILE A 327 21.00 -2.19 -15.23
CA ILE A 327 19.89 -2.78 -15.96
C ILE A 327 18.64 -2.62 -15.09
N PRO A 328 17.79 -1.62 -15.35
CA PRO A 328 16.52 -1.45 -14.65
C PRO A 328 15.59 -2.64 -14.85
N VAL A 329 14.80 -2.96 -13.83
CA VAL A 329 13.83 -4.07 -13.86
C VAL A 329 12.41 -3.51 -13.86
N ARG A 330 11.60 -3.91 -14.85
CA ARG A 330 10.21 -3.48 -14.97
C ARG A 330 9.30 -4.14 -13.94
N MET A 331 8.35 -3.38 -13.39
CA MET A 331 7.30 -3.91 -12.51
C MET A 331 6.45 -4.99 -13.20
N GLU A 332 6.18 -4.82 -14.50
CA GLU A 332 5.44 -5.79 -15.31
C GLU A 332 6.16 -7.15 -15.36
N ASP A 333 7.49 -7.14 -15.55
CA ASP A 333 8.29 -8.37 -15.61
C ASP A 333 8.31 -9.10 -14.25
N VAL A 334 8.39 -8.35 -13.15
CA VAL A 334 8.35 -8.91 -11.80
C VAL A 334 7.00 -9.56 -11.52
N LEU A 335 5.89 -8.91 -11.87
CA LEU A 335 4.56 -9.51 -11.72
C LEU A 335 4.40 -10.77 -12.56
N VAL A 336 4.95 -10.82 -13.77
CA VAL A 336 4.94 -12.04 -14.60
C VAL A 336 5.73 -13.16 -13.92
N ASP A 337 6.94 -12.89 -13.42
CA ASP A 337 7.74 -13.88 -12.69
C ASP A 337 6.98 -14.43 -11.46
N LEU A 338 6.37 -13.53 -10.68
CA LEU A 338 5.55 -13.89 -9.52
C LEU A 338 4.33 -14.72 -9.94
N TYR A 339 3.61 -14.31 -10.99
CA TYR A 339 2.48 -15.06 -11.53
C TYR A 339 2.90 -16.46 -11.97
N GLU A 340 3.99 -16.59 -12.74
CA GLU A 340 4.47 -17.88 -13.22
C GLU A 340 4.87 -18.81 -12.06
N SER A 341 5.48 -18.25 -11.00
CA SER A 341 5.85 -19.02 -9.80
C SER A 341 4.63 -19.58 -9.06
N LYS A 342 3.52 -18.83 -9.01
CA LYS A 342 2.33 -19.15 -8.19
C LYS A 342 1.22 -19.86 -8.96
N LYS A 343 0.95 -19.41 -10.20
CA LYS A 343 -0.19 -19.81 -11.04
C LYS A 343 0.24 -20.52 -12.34
N GLY A 344 1.53 -20.53 -12.67
CA GLY A 344 2.06 -21.12 -13.91
C GLY A 344 1.99 -20.18 -15.11
N SER A 345 2.32 -20.68 -16.30
CA SER A 345 2.58 -19.86 -17.51
C SER A 345 1.34 -19.26 -18.21
N GLY A 346 0.15 -19.32 -17.58
CA GLY A 346 -1.13 -18.93 -18.21
C GLY A 346 -1.49 -17.45 -18.08
N TRP A 347 -0.52 -16.58 -17.83
CA TRP A 347 -0.76 -15.16 -17.55
C TRP A 347 -1.27 -14.39 -18.77
N LYS A 348 -0.90 -14.81 -19.98
CA LYS A 348 -1.29 -14.14 -21.25
C LYS A 348 -2.79 -14.24 -21.51
N GLU A 349 -3.42 -15.32 -21.02
CA GLU A 349 -4.84 -15.59 -21.15
C GLU A 349 -5.67 -14.97 -20.02
N ASP A 350 -5.05 -14.63 -18.89
CA ASP A 350 -5.71 -13.99 -17.76
C ASP A 350 -5.97 -12.51 -18.05
N LYS A 351 -7.20 -12.19 -18.45
CA LYS A 351 -7.60 -10.83 -18.88
C LYS A 351 -7.57 -9.81 -17.75
N VAL A 352 -7.80 -10.24 -16.52
CA VAL A 352 -7.73 -9.37 -15.35
C VAL A 352 -6.27 -9.04 -15.05
N PHE A 353 -5.40 -10.05 -15.06
CA PHE A 353 -3.96 -9.83 -14.88
C PHE A 353 -3.36 -8.98 -16.00
N MET A 354 -3.74 -9.22 -17.26
CA MET A 354 -3.29 -8.39 -18.38
C MET A 354 -3.76 -6.93 -18.24
N GLN A 355 -4.95 -6.68 -17.69
CA GLN A 355 -5.41 -5.33 -17.39
C GLN A 355 -4.51 -4.64 -16.35
N ILE A 356 -4.11 -5.34 -15.28
CA ILE A 356 -3.17 -4.84 -14.27
C ILE A 356 -1.82 -4.48 -14.91
N LEU A 357 -1.27 -5.34 -15.76
CA LEU A 357 -0.01 -5.06 -16.45
C LEU A 357 -0.13 -3.84 -17.38
N ASN A 358 -1.25 -3.70 -18.10
CA ASN A 358 -1.48 -2.54 -18.94
C ASN A 358 -1.54 -1.25 -18.12
N GLU A 359 -2.15 -1.28 -16.93
CA GLU A 359 -2.24 -0.12 -16.04
C GLU A 359 -0.87 0.35 -15.60
N ILE A 360 -0.02 -0.56 -15.12
CA ILE A 360 1.38 -0.28 -14.80
C ILE A 360 2.07 0.36 -16.02
N HIS A 361 1.96 -0.28 -17.19
CA HIS A 361 2.62 0.14 -18.41
C HIS A 361 2.19 1.54 -18.89
N ALA A 362 0.91 1.87 -18.76
CA ALA A 362 0.36 3.15 -19.22
C ALA A 362 0.92 4.35 -18.44
N TRP A 363 1.40 4.14 -17.20
CA TRP A 363 1.98 5.16 -16.35
C TRP A 363 3.51 5.15 -16.32
N THR A 364 4.16 4.08 -16.80
CA THR A 364 5.62 4.00 -16.88
C THR A 364 6.15 5.02 -17.90
N ILE A 365 6.97 5.95 -17.41
CA ILE A 365 7.56 7.02 -18.23
C ILE A 365 8.88 6.57 -18.88
N GLU A 366 9.42 5.45 -18.43
CA GLU A 366 10.79 5.01 -18.73
C GLU A 366 10.83 3.87 -19.77
N ASP A 367 11.74 4.01 -20.75
CA ASP A 367 11.92 3.04 -21.84
C ASP A 367 12.93 1.94 -21.44
N TYR A 368 12.59 1.18 -20.40
CA TYR A 368 13.39 0.05 -19.94
C TYR A 368 13.20 -1.18 -20.83
N PRO A 369 14.24 -2.02 -21.02
CA PRO A 369 14.06 -3.28 -21.71
C PRO A 369 13.14 -4.22 -20.92
N PHE A 370 12.30 -4.98 -21.62
CA PHE A 370 11.53 -6.06 -21.02
C PHE A 370 12.38 -7.33 -20.93
N ALA A 371 12.31 -8.04 -19.81
CA ALA A 371 12.83 -9.40 -19.69
C ALA A 371 11.90 -10.41 -20.39
N HIS A 372 10.59 -10.22 -20.26
CA HIS A 372 9.54 -10.94 -21.00
C HIS A 372 9.23 -10.18 -22.30
N GLU A 373 10.01 -10.46 -23.34
CA GLU A 373 9.97 -9.75 -24.63
C GLU A 373 8.58 -9.70 -25.28
N GLU A 374 7.71 -10.68 -25.03
CA GLU A 374 6.33 -10.68 -25.53
C GLU A 374 5.50 -9.49 -25.02
N LEU A 375 5.79 -8.97 -23.82
CA LEU A 375 5.10 -7.83 -23.23
C LEU A 375 5.14 -6.60 -24.15
N LYS A 376 6.24 -6.40 -24.89
CA LYS A 376 6.37 -5.31 -25.89
C LYS A 376 5.25 -5.27 -26.93
N THR A 377 4.61 -6.41 -27.18
CA THR A 377 3.55 -6.54 -28.18
C THR A 377 2.17 -6.75 -27.59
N LEU A 378 2.10 -7.16 -26.31
CA LEU A 378 0.86 -7.46 -25.62
C LEU A 378 0.31 -6.25 -24.86
N LEU A 379 1.20 -5.40 -24.34
CA LEU A 379 0.81 -4.26 -23.53
C LEU A 379 0.28 -3.11 -24.39
N LEU A 380 -0.78 -2.49 -23.88
CA LEU A 380 -1.43 -1.35 -24.50
C LEU A 380 -0.72 -0.06 -24.09
N ASP A 381 -0.44 0.80 -25.07
CA ASP A 381 0.01 2.15 -24.78
C ASP A 381 -1.12 3.02 -24.20
N TYR A 382 -0.76 4.17 -23.65
CA TYR A 382 -1.73 5.09 -23.04
C TYR A 382 -2.91 5.45 -23.96
N PRO A 383 -2.73 5.78 -25.26
CA PRO A 383 -3.85 6.01 -26.17
C PRO A 383 -4.77 4.78 -26.39
N ALA A 384 -4.21 3.57 -26.48
CA ALA A 384 -5.01 2.35 -26.60
C ALA A 384 -5.82 2.08 -25.33
N MET A 385 -5.23 2.38 -24.17
CA MET A 385 -5.88 2.35 -22.87
C MET A 385 -7.05 3.36 -22.80
N GLU A 386 -6.82 4.62 -23.14
CA GLU A 386 -7.90 5.62 -23.22
C GLU A 386 -9.06 5.14 -24.10
N LYS A 387 -8.76 4.55 -25.27
CA LYS A 387 -9.77 3.99 -26.18
C LYS A 387 -10.55 2.82 -25.56
N MET A 388 -9.90 1.94 -24.80
CA MET A 388 -10.57 0.88 -24.04
C MET A 388 -11.55 1.48 -23.04
N SER A 389 -11.11 2.49 -22.28
CA SER A 389 -11.97 3.19 -21.31
C SER A 389 -13.18 3.85 -21.97
N GLN A 390 -12.99 4.49 -23.13
CA GLN A 390 -14.10 5.06 -23.91
C GLN A 390 -15.08 3.98 -24.42
N SER A 391 -14.58 2.78 -24.74
CA SER A 391 -15.43 1.64 -25.10
C SER A 391 -16.32 1.22 -23.93
N VAL A 392 -15.75 1.08 -22.73
CA VAL A 392 -16.49 0.76 -21.50
C VAL A 392 -17.56 1.83 -21.22
N LEU A 393 -17.20 3.11 -21.29
CA LEU A 393 -18.15 4.22 -21.07
C LEU A 393 -19.31 4.22 -22.04
N SER A 394 -19.06 3.90 -23.30
CA SER A 394 -20.12 3.86 -24.32
C SER A 394 -21.21 2.81 -24.04
N GLN A 395 -20.93 1.83 -23.17
CA GLN A 395 -21.90 0.82 -22.73
C GLN A 395 -22.76 1.30 -21.55
N ILE A 396 -22.39 2.38 -20.86
CA ILE A 396 -23.03 2.90 -19.65
C ILE A 396 -24.02 4.02 -19.99
N ASP A 397 -23.53 5.15 -20.50
CA ASP A 397 -24.37 6.28 -20.92
C ASP A 397 -23.66 7.07 -22.04
N GLN A 398 -24.43 7.60 -22.99
CA GLN A 398 -23.95 8.52 -24.02
C GLN A 398 -23.67 9.93 -23.47
N ARG A 399 -24.11 10.25 -22.24
CA ARG A 399 -24.03 11.60 -21.64
C ARG A 399 -22.88 11.83 -20.68
N THR A 400 -22.25 10.79 -20.15
CA THR A 400 -21.01 10.95 -19.39
C THR A 400 -19.97 11.44 -20.38
N SER A 401 -19.73 12.74 -20.43
CA SER A 401 -18.88 13.31 -21.48
C SER A 401 -17.53 12.62 -21.43
N GLN A 402 -17.08 12.14 -22.59
CA GLN A 402 -15.80 11.47 -22.80
C GLN A 402 -14.61 12.24 -22.23
N GLU A 403 -14.78 13.54 -21.96
CA GLU A 403 -13.81 14.46 -21.38
C GLU A 403 -13.61 14.33 -19.86
N LEU A 404 -14.40 13.52 -19.13
CA LEU A 404 -14.36 13.46 -17.66
C LEU A 404 -13.64 12.25 -17.07
N ILE A 405 -13.38 11.20 -17.86
CA ILE A 405 -12.63 10.03 -17.45
C ILE A 405 -11.48 9.84 -18.42
N ARG A 406 -10.25 9.90 -17.91
CA ARG A 406 -9.04 9.63 -18.70
C ARG A 406 -8.81 8.14 -18.85
N PHE A 407 -8.93 7.39 -17.75
CA PHE A 407 -8.71 5.96 -17.74
C PHE A 407 -9.44 5.30 -16.56
N PHE A 408 -9.97 4.08 -16.75
CA PHE A 408 -10.49 3.23 -15.67
C PHE A 408 -9.36 2.43 -15.03
N LYS A 409 -9.20 2.51 -13.71
CA LYS A 409 -8.27 1.66 -12.97
C LYS A 409 -8.95 0.40 -12.49
N LEU A 410 -8.20 -0.68 -12.40
CA LEU A 410 -8.66 -1.92 -11.81
C LEU A 410 -8.54 -1.82 -10.29
N ILE A 411 -9.66 -2.03 -9.62
CA ILE A 411 -9.70 -2.21 -8.17
C ILE A 411 -10.25 -3.60 -7.86
N LEU A 412 -9.79 -4.19 -6.76
CA LEU A 412 -10.29 -5.45 -6.25
C LEU A 412 -11.16 -5.16 -5.01
N LEU A 413 -12.44 -5.52 -5.09
CA LEU A 413 -13.39 -5.42 -3.99
C LEU A 413 -13.79 -6.85 -3.62
N ASP A 414 -13.48 -7.28 -2.38
CA ASP A 414 -13.68 -8.65 -1.91
C ASP A 414 -13.10 -9.71 -2.87
N GLY A 415 -11.91 -9.45 -3.41
CA GLY A 415 -11.23 -10.31 -4.39
C GLY A 415 -11.86 -10.34 -5.79
N LYS A 416 -12.89 -9.53 -6.05
CA LYS A 416 -13.55 -9.42 -7.36
C LYS A 416 -13.07 -8.15 -8.10
N PRO A 417 -12.74 -8.25 -9.40
CA PRO A 417 -12.27 -7.10 -10.17
C PRO A 417 -13.40 -6.18 -10.60
N TYR A 418 -13.16 -4.89 -10.44
CA TYR A 418 -13.99 -3.79 -10.92
C TYR A 418 -13.13 -2.77 -11.65
N LEU A 419 -13.76 -2.04 -12.57
CA LEU A 419 -13.15 -0.85 -13.18
C LEU A 419 -13.68 0.39 -12.45
N ALA A 420 -12.78 1.23 -11.96
CA ALA A 420 -13.08 2.45 -11.22
C ALA A 420 -12.50 3.67 -11.91
N ALA A 421 -13.26 4.77 -11.93
CA ALA A 421 -12.76 6.05 -12.42
C ALA A 421 -13.37 7.19 -11.62
N ASP A 422 -12.54 8.16 -11.23
CA ASP A 422 -13.05 9.41 -10.67
C ASP A 422 -13.65 10.29 -11.77
N LEU A 423 -14.84 10.81 -11.53
CA LEU A 423 -15.52 11.75 -12.42
C LEU A 423 -15.15 13.16 -11.98
N PHE A 424 -14.43 13.87 -12.84
CA PHE A 424 -14.30 15.31 -12.70
C PHE A 424 -15.64 15.94 -13.10
N THR A 425 -16.37 16.57 -12.18
CA THR A 425 -17.53 17.38 -12.58
C THR A 425 -17.02 18.64 -13.26
N SER A 426 -17.34 18.84 -14.55
CA SER A 426 -17.22 20.17 -15.13
C SER A 426 -18.16 21.13 -14.39
N TYR A 427 -17.77 22.40 -14.29
CA TYR A 427 -18.39 23.54 -13.59
C TYR A 427 -19.93 23.71 -13.70
N GLU A 428 -20.65 22.89 -14.46
CA GLU A 428 -22.08 23.01 -14.72
C GLU A 428 -22.98 22.08 -13.88
N PHE A 429 -22.42 21.13 -13.13
CA PHE A 429 -23.18 20.43 -12.10
C PHE A 429 -23.08 21.20 -10.78
N ASP A 430 -24.20 21.76 -10.34
CA ASP A 430 -24.42 22.42 -9.02
C ASP A 430 -24.20 21.48 -7.80
N ARG A 431 -23.38 20.44 -7.94
CA ARG A 431 -22.99 19.49 -6.90
C ARG A 431 -21.49 19.24 -7.01
N ASN A 432 -20.73 19.91 -6.16
CA ASN A 432 -19.29 19.70 -5.92
C ASN A 432 -18.99 18.34 -5.22
N GLU A 433 -19.74 17.30 -5.54
CA GLU A 433 -19.56 15.97 -4.97
C GLU A 433 -18.60 15.21 -5.91
N ALA A 434 -17.43 14.82 -5.41
CA ALA A 434 -16.54 13.93 -6.16
C ALA A 434 -17.24 12.57 -6.27
N ILE A 435 -17.65 12.22 -7.49
CA ILE A 435 -18.34 10.97 -7.83
C ILE A 435 -17.31 10.02 -8.44
N SER A 436 -17.20 8.81 -7.92
CA SER A 436 -16.45 7.73 -8.54
C SER A 436 -17.42 6.81 -9.29
N LEU A 437 -17.09 6.44 -10.53
CA LEU A 437 -17.84 5.47 -11.31
C LEU A 437 -17.21 4.09 -11.12
N ILE A 438 -17.96 3.17 -10.52
CA ILE A 438 -17.54 1.77 -10.32
C ILE A 438 -18.32 0.89 -11.29
N VAL A 439 -17.60 0.07 -12.04
CA VAL A 439 -18.13 -0.74 -13.14
C VAL A 439 -17.76 -2.19 -12.92
N GLU A 440 -18.78 -3.04 -12.77
CA GLU A 440 -18.62 -4.47 -12.84
C GLU A 440 -18.46 -4.86 -14.32
N TYR A 441 -17.28 -5.35 -14.67
CA TYR A 441 -16.92 -5.62 -16.06
C TYR A 441 -16.61 -7.11 -16.28
N ASP A 442 -17.24 -7.69 -17.30
CA ASP A 442 -16.91 -9.01 -17.81
C ASP A 442 -15.72 -8.88 -18.76
N PHE A 443 -14.51 -9.20 -18.26
CA PHE A 443 -13.27 -9.11 -19.03
C PHE A 443 -13.17 -10.15 -20.15
N ASP A 444 -13.93 -11.25 -20.08
CA ASP A 444 -13.94 -12.27 -21.13
C ASP A 444 -14.89 -11.90 -22.28
N GLN A 445 -16.04 -11.31 -21.96
CA GLN A 445 -17.04 -10.85 -22.94
C GLN A 445 -16.86 -9.40 -23.36
N GLU A 446 -15.91 -8.70 -22.75
CA GLU A 446 -15.64 -7.26 -22.90
C GLU A 446 -16.90 -6.39 -22.67
N LYS A 447 -17.69 -6.73 -21.65
CA LYS A 447 -19.03 -6.18 -21.45
C LYS A 447 -19.27 -5.64 -20.04
N VAL A 448 -19.90 -4.48 -19.95
CA VAL A 448 -20.43 -3.95 -18.68
C VAL A 448 -21.59 -4.83 -18.19
N ILE A 449 -21.44 -5.37 -16.98
CA ILE A 449 -22.47 -6.14 -16.27
C ILE A 449 -23.39 -5.19 -15.51
N SER A 450 -22.79 -4.34 -14.67
CA SER A 450 -23.47 -3.36 -13.83
C SER A 450 -22.54 -2.16 -13.57
N TYR A 451 -23.10 -1.05 -13.12
CA TYR A 451 -22.32 0.12 -12.72
C TYR A 451 -23.05 0.92 -11.63
N GLU A 452 -22.28 1.64 -10.83
CA GLU A 452 -22.79 2.57 -9.82
C GLU A 452 -21.99 3.87 -9.82
N TYR A 453 -22.71 4.97 -9.60
CA TYR A 453 -22.10 6.25 -9.26
C TYR A 453 -21.97 6.30 -7.74
N TYR A 454 -20.74 6.14 -7.26
CA TYR A 454 -20.41 6.22 -5.86
C TYR A 454 -20.07 7.66 -5.50
N VAL A 455 -20.88 8.26 -4.62
CA VAL A 455 -20.50 9.48 -3.92
C VAL A 455 -20.08 9.02 -2.54
N PRO A 456 -18.79 9.11 -2.18
CA PRO A 456 -18.40 8.86 -0.81
C PRO A 456 -19.21 9.79 0.09
N ASP A 457 -19.76 9.25 1.18
CA ASP A 457 -20.37 10.06 2.23
C ASP A 457 -19.22 10.84 2.89
N TYR A 458 -18.73 11.91 2.25
CA TYR A 458 -17.62 12.68 2.78
C TYR A 458 -18.05 13.37 4.07
N PRO A 459 -17.09 13.61 4.98
CA PRO A 459 -17.26 14.65 5.96
C PRO A 459 -17.69 15.92 5.25
N LYS A 460 -18.90 16.41 5.54
CA LYS A 460 -19.28 17.72 5.05
C LYS A 460 -18.33 18.69 5.70
N TRP A 461 -17.51 19.37 4.90
CA TRP A 461 -16.73 20.51 5.39
C TRP A 461 -17.66 21.39 6.21
N ILE A 462 -17.34 21.53 7.50
CA ILE A 462 -17.95 22.56 8.33
C ILE A 462 -17.40 23.88 7.79
N ILE A 463 -18.24 24.61 7.05
CA ILE A 463 -17.98 25.98 6.57
C ILE A 463 -17.65 26.90 7.74
#